data_AF-A0A926WYF2-F1
#
_entry.id   AF-A0A926WYF2-F1
#
_cell.length_a   1.000
_cell.length_b   1.000
_cell.length_c   1.000
_cell.angle_alpha   90.00
_cell.angle_beta   90.00
_cell.angle_gamma   90.00
#
_symmetry.space_group_name_H-M   'P 1'
#
loop_
_entity.id
_entity.type
_entity.pdbx_description
1 polymer ?
#
loop_
_entity_poly.entity_id
_entity_poly.type
_entity_poly.pdbx_seq_one_letter_code
_entity_poly.pdbx_strand_id
1 'polypeptide(L)'
;MIAEESKILNLEKHNKKLPDVNFFSQRQVSQPQEFSTDRFIEHKKKSLIKEQIEDIRPSDILRKISQIYTIEDTFVVGRFLHKHSTLIDVLLEAHPQIRKYFPLEKLRLKLYVDPESPQWEKLVLSICATPESVDEALNKLDEFDQEWWIDASLGVAVNLCINLDFE
;
A
#
# COMPACT_ATOMS: atom_id res chain seq x y z
N MET A 1 9.45 10.12 -53.59
CA MET A 1 8.69 9.38 -54.63
C MET A 1 8.46 7.99 -54.07
N ILE A 2 7.31 7.64 -53.47
CA ILE A 2 5.94 8.23 -53.46
C ILE A 2 5.21 8.09 -54.81
N ALA A 3 3.92 7.74 -54.75
CA ALA A 3 2.96 7.26 -55.78
C ALA A 3 3.24 5.79 -56.22
N GLU A 4 2.32 4.81 -56.15
CA GLU A 4 0.90 4.69 -56.61
C GLU A 4 0.81 4.51 -58.14
N GLU A 5 -0.05 3.67 -58.74
CA GLU A 5 -1.46 3.26 -58.48
C GLU A 5 -1.72 1.75 -58.85
N SER A 6 -2.92 1.12 -58.82
CA SER A 6 -4.11 1.09 -57.93
C SER A 6 -5.14 0.03 -58.45
N LYS A 7 -6.17 -0.30 -57.62
CA LYS A 7 -7.53 -0.83 -57.97
C LYS A 7 -7.80 -2.33 -58.30
N ILE A 8 -8.75 -2.90 -57.52
CA ILE A 8 -10.00 -3.63 -57.91
C ILE A 8 -9.89 -5.09 -58.48
N LEU A 9 -10.74 -6.09 -58.17
CA LEU A 9 -11.76 -6.42 -57.11
C LEU A 9 -12.05 -7.98 -57.27
N ASN A 10 -13.05 -8.74 -56.78
CA ASN A 10 -14.35 -8.56 -56.10
C ASN A 10 -14.83 -9.86 -55.36
N LEU A 11 -16.04 -9.83 -54.78
CA LEU A 11 -16.79 -10.88 -54.06
C LEU A 11 -17.25 -12.10 -54.90
N GLU A 12 -17.52 -13.23 -54.21
CA GLU A 12 -18.76 -14.07 -54.22
C GLU A 12 -18.70 -15.11 -53.06
N LYS A 13 -19.75 -15.91 -52.77
CA LYS A 13 -20.88 -15.60 -51.87
C LYS A 13 -21.60 -16.88 -51.39
N HIS A 14 -21.91 -16.98 -50.08
CA HIS A 14 -22.98 -17.83 -49.48
C HIS A 14 -22.93 -19.38 -49.65
N ASN A 15 -23.91 -20.18 -49.17
CA ASN A 15 -24.35 -20.45 -47.77
C ASN A 15 -25.36 -21.64 -47.73
N LYS A 16 -25.41 -22.41 -46.62
CA LYS A 16 -26.44 -23.42 -46.19
C LYS A 16 -26.65 -24.71 -47.01
N LYS A 17 -26.53 -25.87 -46.33
CA LYS A 17 -27.70 -26.71 -45.89
C LYS A 17 -27.30 -27.87 -44.96
N LEU A 18 -28.26 -28.36 -44.18
CA LEU A 18 -28.19 -29.60 -43.38
C LEU A 18 -28.69 -30.83 -44.18
N PRO A 19 -28.47 -32.05 -43.64
CA PRO A 19 -29.57 -33.00 -43.46
C PRO A 19 -29.76 -33.46 -41.99
N ASP A 20 -30.71 -34.37 -41.78
CA ASP A 20 -31.50 -34.50 -40.54
C ASP A 20 -31.17 -35.65 -39.56
N VAL A 21 -31.90 -35.59 -38.43
CA VAL A 21 -31.81 -36.30 -37.13
C VAL A 21 -32.07 -37.83 -37.06
N ASN A 22 -31.94 -38.39 -35.83
CA ASN A 22 -32.52 -39.64 -35.25
C ASN A 22 -31.65 -40.92 -35.27
N PHE A 23 -31.62 -41.80 -34.25
CA PHE A 23 -32.02 -41.76 -32.81
C PHE A 23 -31.36 -42.95 -32.05
N PHE A 24 -31.47 -43.05 -30.71
CA PHE A 24 -31.00 -44.16 -29.82
C PHE A 24 -29.46 -44.37 -29.68
N SER A 25 -28.88 -44.77 -28.53
CA SER A 25 -29.39 -44.85 -27.14
C SER A 25 -28.25 -44.87 -26.08
N GLN A 26 -28.54 -44.32 -24.89
CA GLN A 26 -27.98 -44.65 -23.55
C GLN A 26 -26.48 -44.58 -23.19
N ARG A 27 -26.17 -43.56 -22.37
CA ARG A 27 -25.34 -43.56 -21.14
C ARG A 27 -23.85 -43.99 -21.20
N GLN A 28 -22.97 -43.07 -20.75
CA GLN A 28 -22.14 -43.29 -19.56
C GLN A 28 -21.83 -41.97 -18.80
N VAL A 29 -21.70 -42.10 -17.48
CA VAL A 29 -21.04 -41.24 -16.45
C VAL A 29 -21.04 -39.71 -16.64
N SER A 30 -21.70 -39.01 -15.70
CA SER A 30 -21.44 -37.59 -15.43
C SER A 30 -20.21 -37.41 -14.53
N GLN A 31 -19.26 -36.56 -14.93
CA GLN A 31 -18.19 -36.09 -14.04
C GLN A 31 -18.73 -34.95 -13.13
N PRO A 32 -18.29 -34.85 -11.86
CA PRO A 32 -18.54 -33.65 -11.05
C PRO A 32 -17.75 -32.47 -11.60
N GLN A 33 -18.34 -31.27 -11.65
CA GLN A 33 -17.56 -30.05 -11.81
C GLN A 33 -16.93 -29.67 -10.46
N GLU A 34 -15.61 -29.68 -10.37
CA GLU A 34 -14.88 -29.13 -9.23
C GLU A 34 -15.00 -27.60 -9.25
N PHE A 35 -15.93 -27.07 -8.45
CA PHE A 35 -16.03 -25.64 -8.19
C PHE A 35 -14.85 -25.19 -7.31
N SER A 36 -13.83 -24.59 -7.92
CA SER A 36 -12.69 -23.98 -7.19
C SER A 36 -13.21 -23.00 -6.13
N THR A 37 -12.93 -23.33 -4.87
CA THR A 37 -13.39 -22.60 -3.68
C THR A 37 -12.60 -21.33 -3.39
N ASP A 38 -11.44 -21.17 -4.02
CA ASP A 38 -10.43 -20.16 -3.66
C ASP A 38 -10.94 -18.73 -3.84
N ARG A 39 -11.67 -18.49 -4.94
CA ARG A 39 -12.24 -17.17 -5.27
C ARG A 39 -13.32 -16.73 -4.25
N PHE A 40 -13.98 -17.67 -3.58
CA PHE A 40 -14.90 -17.35 -2.48
C PHE A 40 -14.15 -17.02 -1.18
N ILE A 41 -13.06 -17.72 -0.87
CA ILE A 41 -12.30 -17.49 0.37
C ILE A 41 -11.58 -16.14 0.35
N GLU A 42 -11.02 -15.72 -0.78
CA GLU A 42 -10.34 -14.42 -0.87
C GLU A 42 -11.33 -13.24 -0.69
N HIS A 43 -12.48 -13.28 -1.35
CA HIS A 43 -13.55 -12.30 -1.14
C HIS A 43 -14.07 -12.32 0.30
N LYS A 44 -14.21 -13.50 0.94
CA LYS A 44 -14.63 -13.57 2.34
C LYS A 44 -13.58 -12.99 3.28
N LYS A 45 -12.28 -13.21 3.04
CA LYS A 45 -11.20 -12.56 3.81
C LYS A 45 -11.24 -11.03 3.65
N LYS A 46 -11.31 -10.51 2.42
CA LYS A 46 -11.42 -9.07 2.15
C LYS A 46 -12.71 -8.45 2.71
N SER A 47 -13.79 -9.22 2.87
CA SER A 47 -15.02 -8.79 3.54
C SER A 47 -14.89 -8.78 5.07
N LEU A 48 -14.39 -9.86 5.69
CA LEU A 48 -14.23 -9.95 7.15
C LEU A 48 -13.25 -8.89 7.69
N ILE A 49 -12.16 -8.60 6.96
CA ILE A 49 -11.21 -7.54 7.33
C ILE A 49 -11.90 -6.16 7.31
N LYS A 50 -12.92 -5.95 6.46
CA LYS A 50 -13.71 -4.72 6.41
C LYS A 50 -14.75 -4.58 7.53
N GLU A 51 -15.12 -5.66 8.22
CA GLU A 51 -16.13 -5.64 9.29
C GLU A 51 -15.53 -5.67 10.71
N GLN A 52 -14.20 -5.80 10.84
CA GLN A 52 -13.51 -5.85 12.15
C GLN A 52 -12.63 -4.63 12.46
N ILE A 53 -12.56 -3.65 11.57
CA ILE A 53 -12.15 -2.30 11.97
C ILE A 53 -13.38 -1.64 12.59
N GLU A 54 -13.50 -1.79 13.91
CA GLU A 54 -14.44 -1.02 14.73
C GLU A 54 -14.23 0.49 14.52
N ASP A 55 -15.19 1.34 14.92
CA ASP A 55 -15.09 2.80 14.82
C ASP A 55 -14.01 3.36 15.77
N ILE A 56 -12.74 3.18 15.41
CA ILE A 56 -11.59 3.66 16.18
C ILE A 56 -11.55 5.18 16.08
N ARG A 57 -12.14 5.84 17.08
CA ARG A 57 -12.15 7.30 17.19
C ARG A 57 -10.72 7.84 17.05
N PRO A 58 -10.52 8.98 16.35
CA PRO A 58 -9.18 9.55 16.14
C PRO A 58 -8.37 9.76 17.45
N SER A 59 -9.06 9.98 18.58
CA SER A 59 -8.51 10.00 19.93
C SER A 59 -7.79 8.72 20.34
N ASP A 60 -8.35 7.55 20.04
CA ASP A 60 -7.82 6.25 20.44
C ASP A 60 -6.64 5.83 19.55
N ILE A 61 -6.62 6.30 18.31
CA ILE A 61 -5.47 6.19 17.40
C ILE A 61 -4.32 7.07 17.90
N LEU A 62 -4.57 8.36 18.13
CA LEU A 62 -3.54 9.28 18.62
C LEU A 62 -2.98 8.83 19.97
N ARG A 63 -3.80 8.24 20.84
CA ARG A 63 -3.33 7.62 22.10
C ARG A 63 -2.32 6.50 21.85
N LYS A 64 -2.53 5.63 20.85
CA LYS A 64 -1.55 4.59 20.47
C LYS A 64 -0.26 5.21 19.93
N ILE A 65 -0.37 6.16 19.00
CA ILE A 65 0.78 6.87 18.41
C ILE A 65 1.61 7.58 19.50
N SER A 66 0.96 8.22 20.49
CA SER A 66 1.64 8.89 21.60
C SER A 66 2.30 7.96 22.63
N GLN A 67 2.09 6.64 22.55
CA GLN A 67 2.79 5.65 23.39
C GLN A 67 4.13 5.22 22.81
N ILE A 68 4.38 5.50 21.52
CA ILE A 68 5.59 5.11 20.77
C ILE A 68 6.35 6.31 20.19
N TYR A 69 5.70 7.46 20.04
CA TYR A 69 6.28 8.69 19.48
C TYR A 69 6.02 9.92 20.36
N THR A 70 7.06 10.73 20.54
CA THR A 70 6.94 12.10 21.07
C THR A 70 6.36 13.01 19.98
N ILE A 71 5.09 13.40 20.11
CA ILE A 71 4.41 14.23 19.11
C ILE A 71 4.63 15.71 19.44
N GLU A 72 5.15 16.50 18.49
CA GLU A 72 5.49 17.92 18.73
C GLU A 72 4.24 18.82 18.86
N ASP A 73 3.27 18.69 17.95
CA ASP A 73 1.94 19.29 18.06
C ASP A 73 0.89 18.21 17.83
N THR A 74 0.20 17.82 18.90
CA THR A 74 -0.81 16.75 18.89
C THR A 74 -2.08 17.11 18.13
N PHE A 75 -2.41 18.40 17.99
CA PHE A 75 -3.58 18.85 17.26
C PHE A 75 -3.30 18.89 15.75
N VAL A 76 -2.16 19.46 15.35
CA VAL A 76 -1.75 19.57 13.94
C VAL A 76 -1.45 18.18 13.37
N VAL A 77 -0.63 17.37 14.05
CA VAL A 77 -0.36 15.97 13.64
C VAL A 77 -1.66 15.14 13.68
N GLY A 78 -2.53 15.38 14.66
CA GLY A 78 -3.83 14.71 14.76
C GLY A 78 -4.76 14.95 13.58
N ARG A 79 -4.89 16.21 13.12
CA ARG A 79 -5.67 16.51 11.91
C ARG A 79 -5.01 15.92 10.65
N PHE A 80 -3.69 15.92 10.58
CA PHE A 80 -2.97 15.34 9.44
C PHE A 80 -3.16 13.82 9.34
N LEU A 81 -3.01 13.07 10.44
CA LEU A 81 -3.25 11.62 10.46
C LEU A 81 -4.72 11.25 10.22
N HIS A 82 -5.67 12.10 10.61
CA HIS A 82 -7.08 11.88 10.27
C HIS A 82 -7.36 12.05 8.76
N LYS A 83 -6.69 13.01 8.11
CA LYS A 83 -6.73 13.25 6.65
C LYS A 83 -6.01 12.16 5.85
N HIS A 84 -4.92 11.62 6.40
CA HIS A 84 -4.03 10.65 5.75
C HIS A 84 -3.97 9.34 6.55
N SER A 85 -5.13 8.69 6.71
CA SER A 85 -5.29 7.54 7.62
C SER A 85 -4.42 6.33 7.29
N THR A 86 -4.00 6.15 6.04
CA THR A 86 -3.05 5.09 5.64
C THR A 86 -1.68 5.21 6.31
N LEU A 87 -1.29 6.40 6.78
CA LEU A 87 -0.05 6.59 7.53
C LEU A 87 -0.11 5.99 8.95
N ILE A 88 -1.30 5.72 9.48
CA ILE A 88 -1.47 5.19 10.84
C ILE A 88 -0.89 3.79 10.94
N ASP A 89 -1.24 2.91 10.00
CA ASP A 89 -0.76 1.52 9.98
C ASP A 89 0.76 1.48 9.73
N VAL A 90 1.25 2.32 8.80
CA VAL A 90 2.69 2.44 8.50
C VAL A 90 3.49 2.98 9.70
N LEU A 91 2.94 3.90 10.50
CA LEU A 91 3.57 4.36 11.74
C LEU A 91 3.55 3.30 12.84
N LEU A 92 2.50 2.48 12.92
CA LEU A 92 2.45 1.36 13.87
C LEU A 92 3.45 0.25 13.49
N GLU A 93 3.71 0.04 12.19
CA GLU A 93 4.74 -0.89 11.70
C GLU A 93 6.16 -0.30 11.78
N ALA A 94 6.34 1.00 11.52
CA ALA A 94 7.65 1.66 11.59
C ALA A 94 8.32 1.49 12.96
N HIS A 95 7.56 1.56 14.06
CA HIS A 95 8.12 1.45 15.41
C HIS A 95 8.93 0.14 15.65
N PRO A 96 8.36 -1.08 15.53
CA PRO A 96 9.14 -2.31 15.70
C PRO A 96 10.25 -2.50 14.66
N GLN A 97 10.15 -1.90 13.47
CA GLN A 97 11.20 -1.98 12.45
C GLN A 97 12.41 -1.09 12.83
N ILE A 98 12.16 0.18 13.18
CA ILE A 98 13.18 1.13 13.70
C ILE A 98 13.89 0.53 14.93
N ARG A 99 13.13 -0.10 15.85
CA ARG A 99 13.67 -0.66 17.09
C ARG A 99 14.63 -1.85 16.92
N LYS A 100 14.80 -2.39 15.71
CA LYS A 100 15.88 -3.35 15.38
C LYS A 100 17.26 -2.68 15.35
N TYR A 101 17.33 -1.45 14.84
CA TYR A 101 18.56 -0.70 14.57
C TYR A 101 18.81 0.38 15.64
N PHE A 102 17.72 1.00 16.10
CA PHE A 102 17.68 2.11 17.06
C PHE A 102 16.80 1.69 18.27
N PRO A 103 17.33 0.86 19.19
CA PRO A 103 16.56 0.24 20.26
C PRO A 103 16.14 1.18 21.40
N LEU A 104 16.85 2.30 21.62
CA LEU A 104 16.70 3.17 22.81
C LEU A 104 16.37 4.63 22.46
N GLU A 105 16.61 5.03 21.21
CA GLU A 105 16.54 6.38 20.69
C GLU A 105 15.12 6.94 20.81
N LYS A 106 14.99 8.23 21.12
CA LYS A 106 13.69 8.90 21.14
C LYS A 106 13.19 8.99 19.70
N LEU A 107 11.91 8.74 19.49
CA LEU A 107 11.29 8.87 18.18
C LEU A 107 10.29 10.02 18.23
N ARG A 108 10.48 11.03 17.39
CA ARG A 108 9.73 12.29 17.44
C ARG A 108 8.94 12.52 16.16
N LEU A 109 7.68 12.90 16.29
CA LEU A 109 6.74 13.06 15.18
C LEU A 109 6.30 14.52 15.03
N LYS A 110 6.62 15.13 13.90
CA LYS A 110 6.42 16.55 13.58
C LYS A 110 5.72 16.69 12.24
N LEU A 111 4.83 17.67 12.07
CA LEU A 111 4.40 18.08 10.73
C LEU A 111 5.34 19.17 10.20
N TYR A 112 5.97 18.92 9.06
CA TYR A 112 6.63 19.93 8.26
C TYR A 112 5.64 20.51 7.24
N VAL A 113 5.70 21.82 7.03
CA VAL A 113 4.93 22.54 6.02
C VAL A 113 5.91 23.42 5.25
N ASP A 114 5.87 23.34 3.92
CA ASP A 114 6.72 24.14 3.06
C ASP A 114 6.36 25.65 3.17
N PRO A 115 7.31 26.55 3.50
CA PRO A 115 7.04 27.99 3.63
C PRO A 115 6.65 28.68 2.32
N GLU A 116 7.12 28.17 1.16
CA GLU A 116 6.78 28.70 -0.16
C GLU A 116 5.49 28.07 -0.71
N SER A 117 5.16 26.85 -0.26
CA SER A 117 3.94 26.12 -0.63
C SER A 117 3.19 25.55 0.58
N PRO A 118 2.39 26.35 1.33
CA PRO A 118 1.69 25.90 2.54
C PRO A 118 0.70 24.72 2.37
N GLN A 119 0.42 24.33 1.13
CA GLN A 119 -0.37 23.14 0.75
C GLN A 119 0.47 21.84 0.67
N TRP A 120 1.80 21.93 0.76
CA TRP A 120 2.75 20.82 0.80
C TRP A 120 3.11 20.51 2.25
N GLU A 121 2.31 19.62 2.84
CA GLU A 121 2.44 19.13 4.20
C GLU A 121 3.09 17.73 4.18
N LYS A 122 4.18 17.53 4.94
CA LYS A 122 4.85 16.23 5.10
C LYS A 122 5.04 15.91 6.58
N LEU A 123 4.61 14.72 7.00
CA LEU A 123 4.89 14.21 8.33
C LEU A 123 6.35 13.75 8.39
N VAL A 124 7.07 14.14 9.44
CA VAL A 124 8.47 13.77 9.67
C VAL A 124 8.55 12.99 10.97
N LEU A 125 9.04 11.76 10.86
CA LEU A 125 9.42 10.89 11.97
C LEU A 125 10.94 10.93 12.10
N SER A 126 11.43 11.66 13.11
CA SER A 126 12.85 11.75 13.41
C SER A 126 13.26 10.75 14.48
N ILE A 127 14.30 9.99 14.16
CA ILE A 127 15.06 9.15 15.08
C ILE A 127 16.11 10.05 15.74
N CYS A 128 15.89 10.42 17.00
CA CYS A 128 16.77 11.31 17.75
C CYS A 128 17.98 10.50 18.25
N ALA A 129 19.05 10.49 17.46
CA ALA A 129 20.27 9.74 17.72
C ALA A 129 21.30 10.61 18.45
N THR A 130 21.88 10.09 19.52
CA THR A 130 23.02 10.72 20.19
C THR A 130 24.31 10.25 19.51
N PRO A 131 25.18 11.16 19.02
CA PRO A 131 26.28 10.78 18.13
C PRO A 131 27.51 10.23 18.88
N GLU A 132 27.48 8.95 19.24
CA GLU A 132 28.73 8.19 19.51
C GLU A 132 29.49 7.94 18.19
N SER A 133 28.77 7.73 17.08
CA SER A 133 29.28 7.76 15.72
C SER A 133 28.18 8.18 14.74
N VAL A 134 28.41 9.25 13.97
CA VAL A 134 27.46 9.73 12.94
C VAL A 134 27.40 8.75 11.78
N ASP A 135 28.54 8.23 11.34
CA ASP A 135 28.62 7.25 10.24
C ASP A 135 27.92 5.94 10.60
N GLU A 136 27.99 5.50 11.86
CA GLU A 136 27.27 4.30 12.33
C GLU A 136 25.76 4.51 12.32
N ALA A 137 25.28 5.69 12.76
CA ALA A 137 23.86 6.03 12.69
C ALA A 137 23.37 6.09 11.24
N LEU A 138 24.13 6.70 10.33
CA LEU A 138 23.80 6.76 8.90
C LEU A 138 23.76 5.36 8.26
N ASN A 139 24.72 4.49 8.55
CA ASN A 139 24.72 3.10 8.06
C ASN A 139 23.51 2.32 8.57
N LYS A 140 23.15 2.46 9.85
CA LYS A 140 21.93 1.87 10.43
C LYS A 140 20.65 2.38 9.77
N LEU A 141 20.62 3.64 9.33
CA LEU A 141 19.48 4.19 8.59
C LEU A 141 19.41 3.62 7.17
N ASP A 142 20.53 3.49 6.45
CA ASP A 142 20.56 2.86 5.12
C ASP A 142 20.14 1.37 5.20
N GLU A 143 20.66 0.60 6.17
CA GLU A 143 20.22 -0.79 6.39
C GLU A 143 18.70 -0.89 6.68
N PHE A 144 18.15 0.02 7.49
CA PHE A 144 16.72 0.12 7.75
C PHE A 144 15.91 0.52 6.49
N ASP A 145 16.46 1.38 5.65
CA ASP A 145 15.84 1.83 4.41
C ASP A 145 15.80 0.70 3.37
N GLN A 146 16.91 -0.04 3.18
CA GLN A 146 16.96 -1.19 2.26
C GLN A 146 16.08 -2.36 2.73
N GLU A 147 16.08 -2.69 4.02
CA GLU A 147 15.36 -3.88 4.56
C GLU A 147 13.86 -3.62 4.84
N TRP A 148 13.41 -2.36 4.87
CA TRP A 148 11.99 -2.06 5.12
C TRP A 148 11.47 -0.77 4.48
N TRP A 149 12.07 0.40 4.76
CA TRP A 149 11.37 1.66 4.48
C TRP A 149 11.20 1.95 2.98
N ILE A 150 12.12 1.51 2.10
CA ILE A 150 11.95 1.65 0.65
C ILE A 150 10.65 0.96 0.19
N ASP A 151 10.47 -0.32 0.49
CA ASP A 151 9.26 -1.09 0.13
C ASP A 151 8.01 -0.59 0.86
N ALA A 152 8.10 -0.33 2.16
CA ALA A 152 6.97 0.15 2.98
C ALA A 152 6.49 1.56 2.59
N SER A 153 7.37 2.38 1.99
CA SER A 153 6.99 3.70 1.47
C SER A 153 6.14 3.63 0.19
N LEU A 154 6.13 2.49 -0.53
CA LEU A 154 5.44 2.31 -1.82
C LEU A 154 3.91 2.40 -1.65
N GLY A 155 3.37 3.61 -1.85
CA GLY A 155 1.95 3.94 -1.68
C GLY A 155 1.68 5.04 -0.65
N VAL A 156 2.68 5.44 0.14
CA VAL A 156 2.58 6.52 1.16
C VAL A 156 3.69 7.59 1.07
N ALA A 157 4.76 7.34 0.31
CA ALA A 157 6.03 8.09 0.32
C ALA A 157 5.95 9.63 0.24
N VAL A 158 4.90 10.20 -0.37
CA VAL A 158 4.78 11.66 -0.51
C VAL A 158 4.48 12.39 0.80
N ASN A 159 3.81 11.74 1.77
CA ASN A 159 3.32 12.40 3.00
C ASN A 159 4.03 11.98 4.29
N LEU A 160 4.97 11.02 4.25
CA LEU A 160 5.79 10.62 5.40
C LEU A 160 7.28 10.62 5.05
N CYS A 161 8.10 11.08 5.98
CA CYS A 161 9.55 10.95 5.98
C CYS A 161 9.97 10.24 7.26
N ILE A 162 10.91 9.31 7.17
CA ILE A 162 11.71 8.88 8.31
C ILE A 162 13.11 9.48 8.11
N ASN A 163 13.74 9.97 9.17
CA ASN A 163 15.10 10.49 9.12
C ASN A 163 15.81 10.37 10.48
N LEU A 164 17.13 10.59 10.49
CA LEU A 164 17.87 10.91 11.70
C LEU A 164 17.74 12.41 12.03
N ASP A 165 17.76 12.71 13.32
CA ASP A 165 18.08 14.02 13.86
C ASP A 165 19.07 13.84 15.02
N PHE A 166 20.02 14.77 15.17
CA PHE A 166 21.12 14.65 16.13
C PHE A 166 20.96 15.68 17.26
N GLU A 167 20.76 15.18 18.49
CA GLU A 167 20.58 15.96 19.73
C GLU A 167 21.88 16.08 20.54
#